data_AF-A0A124JV29-F1
#
_entry.id   AF-A0A124JV29-F1
#
_cell.length_a   1.000
_cell.length_b   1.000
_cell.length_c   1.000
_cell.angle_alpha   90.00
_cell.angle_beta   90.00
_cell.angle_gamma   90.00
#
_symmetry.space_group_name_H-M   'P 1'
#
loop_
_entity.id
_entity.type
_entity.pdbx_description
1 polymer ?
#
loop_
_entity_poly.entity_id
_entity_poly.type
_entity_poly.pdbx_seq_one_letter_code
_entity_poly.pdbx_strand_id
1 'polypeptide(L)' 'MSKEPGWDAKAIGEIAARQYGNFNKMFEQHGWPERGQDMMRKVQTRVKEQYGSIAAFVEKHKAGQ' A
#
# COMPACT_ATOMS: atom_id res chain seq x y z
N MET A 1 -1.36 -9.56 -17.79
CA MET A 1 -0.55 -8.32 -17.65
C MET A 1 0.37 -8.50 -16.46
N SER A 2 1.66 -8.80 -16.68
CA SER A 2 2.64 -8.94 -15.62
C SER A 2 3.18 -7.56 -15.28
N LYS A 3 2.71 -6.97 -14.17
CA LYS A 3 3.31 -5.75 -13.62
C LYS A 3 4.71 -6.09 -13.13
N GLU A 4 5.69 -5.26 -13.48
CA GLU A 4 7.10 -5.47 -13.17
C GLU A 4 7.31 -5.69 -11.65
N PRO A 5 8.20 -6.61 -11.26
CA PRO A 5 8.52 -6.83 -9.86
C PRO A 5 9.10 -5.54 -9.27
N GLY A 6 8.35 -4.89 -8.38
CA GLY A 6 8.75 -3.64 -7.72
C GLY A 6 7.86 -2.44 -8.02
N TRP A 7 7.03 -2.46 -9.07
CA TRP A 7 6.05 -1.39 -9.31
C TRP A 7 5.07 -1.27 -8.15
N ASP A 8 4.58 -2.40 -7.65
CA ASP A 8 3.65 -2.45 -6.52
C ASP A 8 4.20 -1.75 -5.28
N ALA A 9 5.45 -2.08 -4.88
CA ALA A 9 6.08 -1.49 -3.70
C ALA A 9 6.26 0.02 -3.85
N LYS A 10 6.65 0.47 -5.05
CA LYS A 10 6.79 1.90 -5.37
C LYS A 10 5.44 2.62 -5.30
N ALA A 11 4.41 2.09 -5.96
CA ALA A 11 3.08 2.69 -5.99
C ALA A 11 2.46 2.78 -4.59
N ILE A 12 2.59 1.72 -3.78
CA ILE A 12 2.13 1.74 -2.39
C ILE A 12 2.92 2.78 -1.58
N GLY A 13 4.24 2.88 -1.77
CA GLY A 13 5.07 3.87 -1.09
C GLY A 13 4.70 5.30 -1.44
N GLU A 14 4.43 5.59 -2.71
CA GLU A 14 3.96 6.90 -3.15
C GLU A 14 2.61 7.26 -2.52
N ILE A 15 1.66 6.32 -2.47
CA ILE A 15 0.34 6.54 -1.84
C ILE A 15 0.47 6.69 -0.33
N ALA A 16 1.30 5.87 0.31
CA ALA A 16 1.57 5.96 1.75
C ALA A 16 2.15 7.34 2.09
N ALA A 17 3.12 7.81 1.32
CA ALA A 17 3.72 9.14 1.51
C ALA A 17 2.73 10.27 1.22
N ARG A 18 1.96 10.18 0.13
CA ARG A 18 1.08 11.26 -0.33
C ARG A 18 -0.22 11.37 0.47
N GLN A 19 -0.87 10.25 0.75
CA GLN A 19 -2.20 10.18 1.34
C GLN A 19 -2.14 10.04 2.87
N TYR A 20 -1.14 9.32 3.39
CA TYR A 20 -0.99 9.08 4.83
C TYR A 20 0.21 9.80 5.45
N GLY A 21 1.13 10.32 4.63
CA GLY A 21 2.40 10.91 5.06
C GLY A 21 3.55 9.90 5.11
N ASN A 22 3.29 8.69 5.61
CA ASN A 22 4.27 7.60 5.66
C ASN A 22 3.60 6.22 5.79
N PHE A 23 4.39 5.16 5.59
CA PHE A 23 3.93 3.79 5.82
C PHE A 23 3.42 3.56 7.25
N ASN A 24 4.05 4.17 8.27
CA ASN A 24 3.61 3.99 9.65
C ASN A 24 2.16 4.44 9.87
N LYS A 25 1.82 5.67 9.47
CA LYS A 25 0.46 6.20 9.57
C LYS A 25 -0.53 5.40 8.74
N MET A 26 -0.12 4.93 7.56
CA MET A 26 -0.97 4.06 6.75
C MET A 26 -1.32 2.78 7.52
N PHE A 27 -0.33 2.08 8.07
CA PHE A 27 -0.57 0.89 8.89
C PHE A 27 -1.41 1.18 10.14
N GLU A 28 -1.19 2.33 10.80
CA GLU A 28 -2.00 2.75 11.95
C GLU A 28 -3.47 2.99 11.59
N GLN A 29 -3.73 3.72 10.50
CA GLN A 29 -5.10 3.96 10.05
C GLN A 29 -5.82 2.70 9.59
N HIS A 30 -5.08 1.76 8.99
CA HIS A 30 -5.60 0.46 8.60
C HIS A 30 -5.69 -0.54 9.76
N GLY A 31 -5.16 -0.21 10.94
CA GLY A 31 -5.13 -1.11 12.10
C GLY A 31 -4.24 -2.33 11.91
N TRP A 32 -3.25 -2.28 11.02
CA TRP A 32 -2.35 -3.40 10.75
C TRP A 32 -1.29 -3.52 11.85
N PRO A 33 -1.09 -4.72 12.44
CA PRO A 33 -0.18 -4.89 13.57
C PRO A 33 1.31 -4.91 13.16
N GLU A 34 1.62 -5.13 11.88
CA GLU A 34 3.01 -5.17 11.42
C GLU A 34 3.74 -3.83 11.55
N ARG A 35 5.02 -3.86 11.95
CA ARG A 35 5.86 -2.68 12.15
C ARG A 35 7.27 -2.86 11.58
N GLY A 36 7.91 -1.76 11.23
CA GLY A 36 9.31 -1.74 10.76
C GLY A 36 9.52 -2.48 9.44
N GLN A 37 10.50 -3.38 9.39
CA GLN A 37 10.91 -4.08 8.17
C GLN A 37 9.85 -5.08 7.66
N ASP A 38 9.00 -5.59 8.56
CA ASP A 38 7.89 -6.49 8.19
C ASP A 38 6.80 -5.76 7.41
N MET A 39 6.61 -4.45 7.63
CA MET A 39 5.63 -3.66 6.89
C MET A 39 5.86 -3.74 5.39
N MET A 40 7.10 -3.56 4.91
CA MET A 40 7.37 -3.55 3.47
C MET A 40 7.11 -4.91 2.80
N ARG A 41 7.32 -6.02 3.53
CA ARG A 41 7.00 -7.37 3.02
C ARG A 41 5.51 -7.66 3.07
N LYS A 42 4.82 -7.21 4.12
CA LYS A 42 3.42 -7.55 4.37
C LYS A 42 2.45 -6.57 3.73
N VAL A 43 2.86 -5.35 3.41
CA VAL A 43 1.99 -4.31 2.83
C VAL A 43 1.34 -4.77 1.53
N GLN A 44 2.06 -5.49 0.67
CA GLN A 44 1.49 -6.01 -0.56
C GLN A 44 0.40 -7.04 -0.28
N THR A 45 0.62 -7.93 0.69
CA THR A 45 -0.36 -8.94 1.10
C THR A 45 -1.58 -8.26 1.73
N ARG A 46 -1.38 -7.37 2.70
CA ARG A 46 -2.47 -6.66 3.39
C ARG A 46 -3.32 -5.83 2.44
N VAL A 47 -2.69 -5.12 1.51
CA VAL A 47 -3.40 -4.37 0.48
C VAL A 47 -4.22 -5.31 -0.41
N LYS A 48 -3.67 -6.46 -0.82
CA LYS A 48 -4.43 -7.45 -1.61
C LYS A 48 -5.59 -8.06 -0.80
N GLU A 49 -5.41 -8.34 0.49
CA GLU A 49 -6.47 -8.87 1.35
C GLU A 49 -7.60 -7.85 1.54
N GLN A 50 -7.27 -6.58 1.79
CA GLN A 50 -8.25 -5.53 2.08
C GLN A 50 -8.93 -4.97 0.83
N TYR A 51 -8.20 -4.82 -0.28
CA TYR A 51 -8.67 -4.17 -1.50
C TYR A 51 -8.82 -5.12 -2.69
N GLY A 52 -8.52 -6.41 -2.51
CA GLY A 52 -8.49 -7.43 -3.56
C GLY A 52 -7.24 -7.37 -4.45
N SER A 53 -6.67 -6.18 -4.67
CA SER A 53 -5.49 -6.00 -5.53
C SER A 53 -4.77 -4.67 -5.28
N ILE A 54 -3.46 -4.65 -5.54
CA ILE A 54 -2.67 -3.40 -5.51
C ILE A 54 -3.20 -2.39 -6.52
N ALA A 55 -3.65 -2.86 -7.69
CA ALA A 55 -4.28 -2.02 -8.71
C ALA A 55 -5.51 -1.28 -8.16
N ALA A 56 -6.43 -2.00 -7.53
CA ALA A 56 -7.64 -1.42 -6.94
C ALA A 56 -7.32 -0.44 -5.81
N PHE A 57 -6.31 -0.75 -4.99
CA PHE A 57 -5.80 0.18 -3.99
C PHE A 57 -5.27 1.47 -4.62
N VAL A 58 -4.45 1.35 -5.66
CA VAL A 58 -3.90 2.48 -6.41
C VAL A 58 -5.02 3.29 -7.06
N GLU A 59 -5.96 2.66 -7.74
CA GLU A 59 -7.09 3.34 -8.39
C GLU A 59 -7.96 4.08 -7.37
N LYS A 60 -8.30 3.43 -6.25
CA LYS A 60 -9.10 4.07 -5.19
C LYS A 60 -8.41 5.32 -4.62
N HIS A 61 -7.08 5.29 -4.49
CA HIS A 61 -6.32 6.44 -3.95
C HIS A 61 -5.91 7.45 -5.03
N LYS A 62 -5.87 7.06 -6.31
CA LYS A 62 -5.56 7.95 -7.44
C LYS A 62 -6.80 8.72 -7.92
N ALA A 63 -7.99 8.14 -7.76
CA ALA A 63 -9.27 8.74 -8.16
C ALA A 63 -9.77 9.87 -7.24
N GLY A 64 -9.03 10.22 -6.18
CA GLY A 64 -9.33 11.34 -5.29
C GLY A 64 -8.66 12.66 -5.65
N GLN A 65 -8.25 12.86 -6.91
CA GLN A 65 -7.76 14.14 -7.43
C GLN A 65 -8.82 14.83 -8.28
#